data_AF-A0A9D9GRE9-F1
#
_entry.id   AF-A0A9D9GRE9-F1
#
_cell.length_a   1.000
_cell.length_b   1.000
_cell.length_c   1.000
_cell.angle_alpha   90.00
_cell.angle_beta   90.00
_cell.angle_gamma   90.00
#
_symmetry.space_group_name_H-M   'P 1'
#
loop_
_entity.id
_entity.type
_entity.pdbx_description
1 polymer ?
#
loop_
_entity_poly.entity_id
_entity_poly.type
_entity_poly.pdbx_seq_one_letter_code
_entity_poly.pdbx_strand_id
1 'polypeptide(L)'
;MGVSKNQKELRSKLQKLAHKYQVCAQKIIGAEEEGSKLLMLGDFDKSEYGEYVKVEKNAALSEEKRFIARINSVLLALGPEEANILYYEYFFPLGSKWWMNYTSSPAFYRNKRLAVRHFWSLYESEDNF
;
A
#
# COMPACT_ATOMS: atom_id res chain seq x y z
N MET A 1 0.89 -7.00 -29.35
CA MET A 1 0.37 -5.76 -28.72
C MET A 1 -0.61 -6.16 -27.60
N GLY A 2 -0.23 -6.07 -26.32
CA GLY A 2 -1.11 -6.57 -25.23
C GLY A 2 -0.80 -6.09 -23.80
N VAL A 3 0.30 -5.37 -23.58
CA VAL A 3 0.77 -5.02 -22.23
C VAL A 3 0.12 -3.74 -21.67
N SER A 4 -0.35 -2.82 -22.53
CA SER A 4 -0.82 -1.49 -22.09
C SER A 4 -2.21 -1.49 -21.44
N LYS A 5 -3.13 -2.39 -21.84
CA LYS A 5 -4.49 -2.46 -21.27
C LYS A 5 -4.46 -2.93 -19.81
N ASN A 6 -3.69 -3.98 -19.51
CA ASN A 6 -3.56 -4.54 -18.17
C ASN A 6 -2.98 -3.50 -17.17
N GLN A 7 -1.97 -2.74 -17.60
CA GLN A 7 -1.33 -1.76 -16.72
C GLN A 7 -2.22 -0.56 -16.36
N LYS A 8 -3.01 -0.04 -17.31
CA LYS A 8 -3.95 1.06 -17.03
C LYS A 8 -5.04 0.61 -16.06
N GLU A 9 -5.51 -0.63 -16.22
CA GLU A 9 -6.51 -1.23 -15.33
C GLU A 9 -5.97 -1.44 -13.92
N LEU A 10 -4.80 -2.06 -13.76
CA LEU A 10 -4.15 -2.25 -12.46
C LEU A 10 -3.93 -0.93 -11.73
N ARG A 11 -3.52 0.12 -12.46
CA ARG A 11 -3.39 1.46 -11.87
C ARG A 11 -4.73 2.02 -11.39
N SER A 12 -5.80 1.85 -12.16
CA SER A 12 -7.13 2.32 -11.75
C SER A 12 -7.66 1.56 -10.53
N LYS A 13 -7.44 0.25 -10.49
CA LYS A 13 -7.76 -0.60 -9.32
C LYS A 13 -6.98 -0.13 -8.08
N LEU A 14 -5.68 0.08 -8.21
CA LEU A 14 -4.84 0.58 -7.12
C LEU A 14 -5.27 1.96 -6.62
N GLN A 15 -5.66 2.88 -7.51
CA GLN A 15 -6.18 4.20 -7.11
C GLN A 15 -7.47 4.09 -6.27
N LYS A 16 -8.40 3.22 -6.66
CA LYS A 16 -9.63 2.98 -5.89
C LYS A 16 -9.31 2.39 -4.52
N LEU A 17 -8.37 1.44 -4.48
CA LEU A 17 -7.93 0.78 -3.26
C LEU A 17 -7.23 1.77 -2.30
N ALA A 18 -6.33 2.61 -2.83
CA ALA A 18 -5.68 3.67 -2.07
C ALA A 18 -6.68 4.72 -1.55
N HIS A 19 -7.69 5.06 -2.34
CA HIS A 19 -8.76 5.95 -1.88
C HIS A 19 -9.57 5.33 -0.72
N LYS A 20 -9.95 4.05 -0.83
CA LYS A 20 -10.60 3.33 0.29
C LYS A 20 -9.70 3.33 1.53
N TYR A 21 -8.40 3.08 1.35
CA TYR A 21 -7.42 3.09 2.44
C TYR A 21 -7.37 4.45 3.14
N GLN A 22 -7.31 5.55 2.39
CA GLN A 22 -7.31 6.90 2.94
C GLN A 22 -8.59 7.21 3.73
N VAL A 23 -9.75 6.80 3.21
CA VAL A 23 -11.03 6.97 3.92
C VAL A 23 -11.05 6.17 5.22
N CYS A 24 -10.60 4.91 5.20
CA CYS A 24 -10.47 4.10 6.41
C CYS A 24 -9.48 4.73 7.41
N ALA A 25 -8.35 5.24 6.94
CA ALA A 25 -7.34 5.89 7.76
C ALA A 25 -7.91 7.13 8.47
N GLN A 26 -8.65 7.98 7.73
CA GLN A 26 -9.28 9.17 8.30
C GLN A 26 -10.31 8.82 9.40
N LYS A 27 -11.11 7.76 9.20
CA LYS A 27 -12.05 7.29 10.22
C LYS A 27 -11.35 6.86 11.51
N ILE A 28 -10.22 6.15 11.39
CA ILE A 28 -9.45 5.68 12.55
C ILE A 28 -8.80 6.85 13.28
N ILE A 29 -8.22 7.82 12.57
CA ILE A 29 -7.64 9.03 13.17
C ILE A 29 -8.72 9.85 13.88
N GLY A 30 -9.86 10.08 13.22
CA GLY A 30 -10.94 10.91 13.75
C GLY A 30 -11.68 10.30 14.95
N ALA A 31 -11.50 9.00 15.20
CA ALA A 31 -12.10 8.30 16.33
C ALA A 31 -11.24 8.31 17.61
N GLU A 32 -10.07 8.98 17.61
CA GLU A 32 -9.09 9.00 18.70
C GLU A 32 -8.69 7.61 19.23
N GLU A 33 -8.82 6.57 18.40
CA GLU A 33 -8.47 5.22 18.80
C GLU A 33 -6.94 5.01 18.81
N GLU A 34 -6.46 4.10 19.65
CA GLU A 34 -5.07 3.58 19.66
C GLU A 34 -4.57 3.06 18.28
N GLY A 35 -5.46 2.99 17.28
CA GLY A 35 -5.19 2.57 15.90
C GLY A 35 -4.33 3.54 15.07
N SER A 36 -3.90 4.69 15.60
CA SER A 36 -2.96 5.58 14.93
C SER A 36 -1.62 4.90 14.59
N LYS A 37 -1.19 3.92 15.39
CA LYS A 37 0.00 3.08 15.12
C LYS A 37 -0.16 2.21 13.87
N LEU A 38 -1.39 1.92 13.42
CA LEU A 38 -1.62 1.15 12.19
C LEU A 38 -1.35 1.97 10.92
N LEU A 39 -1.18 3.28 11.01
CA LEU A 39 -1.16 4.16 9.83
C LEU A 39 0.25 4.53 9.35
N MET A 40 1.26 4.33 10.21
CA MET A 40 2.64 4.74 9.94
C MET A 40 3.49 3.55 9.48
N LEU A 41 3.62 3.40 8.15
CA LEU A 41 4.76 2.68 7.56
C LEU A 41 5.89 3.69 7.39
N GLY A 42 6.52 4.09 8.49
CA GLY A 42 7.59 5.11 8.48
C GLY A 42 8.85 4.63 7.77
N ASP A 43 9.24 3.37 8.04
CA ASP A 43 10.52 2.79 7.58
C ASP A 43 10.37 1.47 6.80
N PHE A 44 9.14 1.02 6.55
CA PHE A 44 8.85 -0.30 5.96
C PHE A 44 9.65 -1.44 6.62
N ASP A 45 9.72 -1.43 7.95
CA ASP A 45 10.40 -2.47 8.71
C ASP A 45 9.62 -3.79 8.60
N LYS A 46 10.28 -4.82 8.07
CA LYS A 46 9.69 -6.15 7.90
C LYS A 46 9.37 -6.83 9.23
N SER A 47 9.95 -6.38 10.36
CA SER A 47 9.59 -6.91 11.67
C SER A 47 8.12 -6.69 12.02
N GLU A 48 7.50 -5.64 11.47
CA GLU A 48 6.10 -5.30 11.73
C GLU A 48 5.10 -6.15 10.91
N TYR A 49 5.57 -6.90 9.91
CA TYR A 49 4.71 -7.74 9.06
C TYR A 49 3.82 -8.68 9.89
N GLY A 50 4.42 -9.36 10.88
CA GLY A 50 3.70 -10.29 11.74
C GLY A 50 2.65 -9.63 12.63
N GLU A 51 2.81 -8.34 12.95
CA GLU A 51 1.84 -7.57 13.72
C GLU A 51 0.62 -7.23 12.87
N TYR A 52 0.83 -6.78 11.62
CA TYR A 52 -0.25 -6.48 10.70
C TYR A 52 -1.07 -7.72 10.33
N VAL A 53 -0.43 -8.88 10.10
CA VAL A 53 -1.16 -10.14 9.83
C VAL A 53 -2.04 -10.55 11.02
N LYS A 54 -1.59 -10.31 12.26
CA LYS A 54 -2.41 -10.58 13.47
C LYS A 54 -3.62 -9.65 13.54
N VAL A 55 -3.43 -8.37 13.23
CA VAL A 55 -4.50 -7.36 13.23
C VAL A 55 -5.52 -7.68 12.13
N GLU A 56 -5.07 -8.00 10.93
CA GLU A 56 -5.91 -8.41 9.81
C GLU A 56 -6.83 -9.59 10.17
N LYS A 57 -6.29 -10.60 10.84
CA LYS A 57 -7.03 -11.83 11.20
C LYS A 57 -7.88 -11.70 12.47
N ASN A 58 -7.82 -10.57 13.17
CA ASN A 58 -8.56 -10.38 14.41
C ASN A 58 -10.02 -9.97 14.12
N ALA A 59 -10.94 -10.94 14.18
CA ALA A 59 -12.36 -10.73 13.93
C ALA A 59 -13.05 -9.75 14.91
N ALA A 60 -12.44 -9.46 16.07
CA ALA A 60 -12.97 -8.47 17.01
C ALA A 60 -12.70 -7.02 16.57
N LEU A 61 -11.84 -6.80 15.57
CA LEU A 61 -11.55 -5.47 15.03
C LEU A 61 -12.50 -5.09 13.88
N SER A 62 -12.71 -3.79 13.73
CA SER A 62 -13.50 -3.24 12.63
C SER A 62 -12.94 -3.66 11.27
N GLU A 63 -13.80 -3.70 10.26
CA GLU A 63 -13.41 -4.01 8.88
C GLU A 63 -12.36 -3.00 8.38
N GLU A 64 -12.45 -1.73 8.77
CA GLU A 64 -11.48 -0.70 8.42
C GLU A 64 -10.08 -0.97 8.97
N LYS A 65 -9.96 -1.40 10.23
CA LYS A 65 -8.67 -1.74 10.85
C LYS A 65 -8.04 -2.95 10.16
N ARG A 66 -8.84 -3.98 9.90
CA ARG A 66 -8.38 -5.19 9.18
C ARG A 66 -7.96 -4.87 7.75
N PHE A 67 -8.71 -4.02 7.06
CA PHE A 67 -8.39 -3.58 5.70
C PHE A 67 -7.07 -2.82 5.64
N ILE A 68 -6.83 -1.86 6.54
CA ILE A 68 -5.55 -1.13 6.60
C ILE A 68 -4.40 -2.09 6.89
N ALA A 69 -4.56 -2.97 7.87
CA ALA A 69 -3.52 -3.93 8.23
C ALA A 69 -3.14 -4.83 7.05
N ARG A 70 -4.12 -5.28 6.27
CA ARG A 70 -3.88 -6.04 5.04
C ARG A 70 -3.13 -5.26 3.96
N ILE A 71 -3.46 -3.98 3.77
CA ILE A 71 -2.70 -3.17 2.81
C ILE A 71 -1.25 -3.02 3.29
N ASN A 72 -1.04 -2.84 4.59
CA ASN A 72 0.29 -2.69 5.16
C ASN A 72 1.10 -3.98 5.11
N SER A 73 0.51 -5.15 5.36
CA SER A 73 1.19 -6.44 5.21
C SER A 73 1.68 -6.63 3.78
N VAL A 74 0.84 -6.35 2.78
CA VAL A 74 1.22 -6.44 1.36
C VAL A 74 2.33 -5.43 1.02
N LEU A 75 2.25 -4.20 1.52
CA LEU A 75 3.31 -3.20 1.32
C LEU A 75 4.65 -3.63 1.95
N LEU A 76 4.63 -4.24 3.14
CA LEU A 76 5.83 -4.77 3.81
C LEU A 76 6.41 -6.03 3.15
N ALA A 77 5.57 -6.81 2.47
CA ALA A 77 6.02 -7.96 1.69
C ALA A 77 6.79 -7.55 0.43
N LEU A 78 6.61 -6.32 -0.06
CA LEU A 78 7.38 -5.77 -1.18
C LEU A 78 8.84 -5.45 -0.79
N GLY A 79 9.67 -5.19 -1.80
CA GLY A 79 10.96 -4.55 -1.58
C GLY A 79 10.80 -3.11 -1.08
N PRO A 80 11.70 -2.58 -0.22
CA PRO A 80 11.57 -1.24 0.35
C PRO A 80 11.38 -0.13 -0.68
N GLU A 81 12.07 -0.22 -1.84
CA GLU A 81 11.92 0.76 -2.92
C GLU A 81 10.51 0.71 -3.55
N GLU A 82 9.97 -0.48 -3.80
CA GLU A 82 8.64 -0.66 -4.37
C GLU A 82 7.55 -0.20 -3.41
N ALA A 83 7.69 -0.56 -2.13
CA ALA A 83 6.78 -0.15 -1.07
C ALA A 83 6.73 1.38 -0.93
N ASN A 84 7.90 2.03 -0.88
CA ASN A 84 8.02 3.49 -0.86
C ASN A 84 7.35 4.15 -2.07
N ILE A 85 7.59 3.62 -3.29
CA ILE A 85 6.97 4.15 -4.50
C ILE A 85 5.45 4.07 -4.40
N LEU A 86 4.88 2.94 -3.98
CA LEU A 86 3.44 2.78 -3.90
C LEU A 86 2.83 3.63 -2.80
N TYR A 87 3.44 3.64 -1.63
CA TYR A 87 2.96 4.39 -0.49
C TYR A 87 2.93 5.89 -0.80
N TYR A 88 4.02 6.47 -1.29
CA TYR A 88 4.09 7.90 -1.55
C TYR A 88 3.51 8.35 -2.89
N GLU A 89 3.19 7.43 -3.81
CA GLU A 89 2.46 7.79 -5.04
C GLU A 89 0.95 7.58 -4.95
N TYR A 90 0.47 6.71 -4.04
CA TYR A 90 -0.94 6.33 -3.99
C TYR A 90 -1.55 6.48 -2.59
N PHE A 91 -0.96 5.86 -1.56
CA PHE A 91 -1.61 5.72 -0.24
C PHE A 91 -1.47 6.99 0.62
N PHE A 92 -0.28 7.57 0.69
CA PHE A 92 0.03 8.81 1.39
C PHE A 92 0.91 9.73 0.52
N PRO A 93 0.31 10.49 -0.42
CA PRO A 93 1.08 11.25 -1.39
C PRO A 93 1.94 12.36 -0.77
N LEU A 94 3.27 12.33 -1.00
CA LEU A 94 4.22 13.38 -0.57
C LEU A 94 4.28 14.59 -1.53
N GLY A 95 3.34 14.69 -2.47
CA GLY A 95 3.31 15.72 -3.51
C GLY A 95 4.07 15.31 -4.78
N SER A 96 4.05 16.17 -5.78
CA SER A 96 4.65 15.86 -7.08
C SER A 96 6.17 15.77 -6.97
N LYS A 97 6.77 14.78 -7.65
CA LYS A 97 8.22 14.69 -7.90
C LYS A 97 9.11 14.49 -6.67
N TRP A 98 8.59 14.00 -5.54
CA TRP A 98 9.38 13.67 -4.34
C TRP A 98 10.59 12.75 -4.64
N TRP A 99 10.47 11.88 -5.64
CA TRP A 99 11.49 10.92 -6.08
C TRP A 99 12.66 11.53 -6.87
N MET A 100 12.58 12.79 -7.31
CA MET A 100 13.58 13.38 -8.23
C MET A 100 14.98 13.52 -7.63
N ASN A 101 15.09 13.58 -6.30
CA ASN A 101 16.38 13.63 -5.61
C ASN A 101 17.04 12.25 -5.44
N TYR A 102 16.30 11.17 -5.73
CA TYR A 102 16.70 9.80 -5.42
C TYR A 102 16.86 8.93 -6.66
N THR A 103 16.19 9.27 -7.78
CA THR A 103 16.22 8.47 -9.00
C THR A 103 15.89 9.28 -10.25
N SER A 104 16.26 8.77 -11.42
CA SER A 104 15.93 9.38 -12.71
C SER A 104 14.47 9.11 -13.09
N SER A 105 13.88 10.02 -13.89
CA SER A 105 12.50 9.88 -14.38
C SER A 105 12.23 8.52 -15.08
N PRO A 106 13.08 8.07 -16.03
CA PRO A 106 12.86 6.77 -16.68
C PRO A 106 12.90 5.59 -15.71
N ALA A 107 13.86 5.60 -14.78
CA ALA A 107 14.00 4.54 -13.77
C ALA A 107 12.80 4.52 -12.82
N PHE A 108 12.38 5.69 -12.32
CA PHE A 108 11.20 5.82 -11.47
C PHE A 108 9.95 5.24 -12.12
N TYR A 109 9.61 5.67 -13.36
CA TYR A 109 8.40 5.17 -14.01
C TYR A 109 8.47 3.69 -14.35
N ARG A 110 9.67 3.14 -14.59
CA ARG A 110 9.86 1.70 -14.75
C ARG A 110 9.61 0.97 -13.43
N ASN A 111 10.23 1.41 -12.33
CA ASN A 111 10.11 0.78 -11.02
C ASN A 111 8.67 0.89 -10.48
N LYS A 112 8.01 2.04 -10.69
CA LYS A 112 6.57 2.22 -10.40
C LYS A 112 5.69 1.20 -11.12
N ARG A 113 5.98 0.89 -12.39
CA ARG A 113 5.22 -0.12 -13.14
C ARG A 113 5.42 -1.53 -12.59
N LEU A 114 6.62 -1.86 -12.14
CA LEU A 114 6.95 -3.14 -11.52
C LEU A 114 6.28 -3.28 -10.16
N ALA A 115 6.44 -2.27 -9.29
CA ALA A 115 5.82 -2.22 -7.98
C ALA A 115 4.30 -2.44 -8.02
N VAL A 116 3.59 -1.79 -8.95
CA VAL A 116 2.13 -2.00 -9.13
C VAL A 116 1.80 -3.45 -9.49
N ARG A 117 2.62 -4.11 -10.32
CA ARG A 117 2.38 -5.51 -10.69
C ARG A 117 2.66 -6.46 -9.53
N HIS A 118 3.77 -6.25 -8.82
CA HIS A 118 4.14 -7.08 -7.68
C HIS A 118 3.13 -6.95 -6.55
N PHE A 119 2.69 -5.72 -6.23
CA PHE A 119 1.64 -5.47 -5.26
C PHE A 119 0.38 -6.26 -5.56
N TRP A 120 -0.10 -6.21 -6.82
CA TRP A 120 -1.34 -6.88 -7.18
C TRP A 120 -1.21 -8.41 -7.11
N SER A 121 -0.05 -8.94 -7.51
CA SER A 121 0.24 -10.38 -7.38
C SER A 121 0.22 -10.84 -5.92
N LEU A 122 0.74 -10.03 -5.00
CA LEU A 122 0.72 -10.34 -3.56
C LEU A 122 -0.69 -10.16 -2.98
N TYR A 123 -1.36 -9.07 -3.31
CA TYR A 123 -2.71 -8.76 -2.83
C TYR A 123 -3.73 -9.83 -3.21
N GLU A 124 -3.71 -10.30 -4.46
CA GLU A 124 -4.58 -11.40 -4.93
C GLU A 124 -4.19 -12.76 -4.31
N SER A 125 -2.91 -12.97 -4.00
CA SER A 125 -2.50 -14.20 -3.30
C SER A 125 -2.99 -14.23 -1.86
N GLU A 126 -3.03 -13.08 -1.17
CA GLU A 126 -3.58 -12.97 0.17
C GLU A 126 -5.13 -13.01 0.19
N ASP A 127 -5.81 -12.68 -0.91
CA ASP A 127 -7.28 -12.85 -1.04
C ASP A 127 -7.73 -14.32 -1.12
N ASN A 128 -6.81 -15.25 -1.41
CA ASN A 128 -7.10 -16.67 -1.62
C ASN A 128 -6.80 -17.55 -0.38
N PHE A 129 -6.50 -16.95 0.78
CA PHE A 129 -6.24 -17.62 2.05
C PHE A 129 -7.17 -17.11 3.17
#